data_AF-A0A7J6Q2Y3-F1
#
_entry.id   AF-A0A7J6Q2Y3-F1
#
_cell.length_a   1.000
_cell.length_b   1.000
_cell.length_c   1.000
_cell.angle_alpha   90.00
_cell.angle_beta   90.00
_cell.angle_gamma   90.00
#
_symmetry.space_group_name_H-M   'P 1'
#
loop_
_entity.id
_entity.type
_entity.pdbx_description
1 polymer ?
#
loop_
_entity_poly.entity_id
_entity_poly.type
_entity_poly.pdbx_seq_one_letter_code
_entity_poly.pdbx_strand_id
1 'polypeptide(L)'
;SATERIIGGLAKSNNLMSEQEKRTVAIHESGHAVAGWMMEYADPLLKVTIVPRSSGALGFAQYLPEELALYSKEALHDKLAVILGGRAAEELFTGRITTGAADDFAKATNIALGMAQVYGMTDGVGLLSWNPQQMQEMMYKPFSEKTAQMIESEAKKIVEGQYKRVKEVLKANEAKVKALSMELFNKETLVFTDLQDVLGPRPYGVNDKYLKYIDTKAGVEMDKKEAAEAAAAAAAAAKNLTEESGVSGGDAVHPEETLDESSGIDQQQQQRQGDTTPDAKR
;
A
#
# COMPACT_ATOMS: atom_id res chain seq x y z
N SER A 1 27.29 -15.40 37.37
CA SER A 1 26.28 -14.39 37.05
C SER A 1 25.83 -14.54 35.62
N ALA A 2 24.64 -15.10 35.46
CA ALA A 2 23.96 -15.37 34.20
C ALA A 2 22.81 -14.35 34.05
N THR A 3 23.15 -13.07 33.92
CA THR A 3 22.15 -11.98 33.98
C THR A 3 22.34 -10.86 32.94
N GLU A 4 23.12 -11.08 31.88
CA GLU A 4 23.24 -10.09 30.78
C GLU A 4 22.97 -10.70 29.38
N ARG A 5 22.11 -11.73 29.33
CA ARG A 5 21.81 -12.46 28.08
C ARG A 5 20.33 -12.45 27.67
N ILE A 6 19.51 -11.56 28.23
CA ILE A 6 18.06 -11.56 28.02
C ILE A 6 17.58 -10.10 28.00
N ILE A 7 17.54 -9.48 26.82
CA ILE A 7 16.75 -8.31 26.36
C ILE A 7 17.57 -7.63 25.26
N GLY A 8 17.05 -7.63 24.03
CA GLY A 8 17.73 -7.06 22.87
C GLY A 8 18.31 -8.14 21.98
N GLY A 9 17.43 -8.82 21.25
CA GLY A 9 17.82 -9.72 20.17
C GLY A 9 18.87 -9.03 19.30
N LEU A 10 20.00 -9.72 19.13
CA LEU A 10 21.08 -9.36 18.24
C LEU A 10 20.52 -8.71 16.98
N ALA A 11 20.93 -7.46 16.72
CA ALA A 11 20.81 -6.87 15.41
C ALA A 11 21.41 -7.87 14.40
N LYS A 12 20.56 -8.54 13.62
CA LYS A 12 21.00 -9.36 12.50
C LYS A 12 21.54 -8.41 11.44
N SER A 13 22.80 -8.03 11.58
CA SER A 13 23.59 -7.29 10.58
C SER A 13 23.96 -8.20 9.40
N ASN A 14 22.99 -8.92 8.82
CA ASN A 14 23.28 -9.81 7.71
C ASN A 14 22.08 -10.06 6.80
N ASN A 15 21.37 -8.98 6.43
CA ASN A 15 20.53 -9.00 5.23
C ASN A 15 21.26 -8.21 4.15
N LEU A 16 22.37 -8.78 3.65
CA LEU A 16 23.07 -8.26 2.48
C LEU A 16 22.15 -8.46 1.27
N MET A 17 21.31 -7.46 0.99
CA MET A 17 20.64 -7.37 -0.30
C MET A 17 21.73 -7.41 -1.38
N SER A 18 21.52 -8.19 -2.43
CA SER A 18 22.40 -8.14 -3.58
C SER A 18 22.38 -6.74 -4.19
N GLU A 19 23.47 -6.38 -4.87
CA GLU A 19 23.58 -5.11 -5.62
C GLU A 19 22.40 -4.89 -6.57
N GLN A 20 21.88 -5.97 -7.16
CA GLN A 20 20.74 -5.91 -8.08
C GLN A 20 19.42 -5.66 -7.34
N GLU A 21 19.20 -6.29 -6.18
CA GLU A 21 18.05 -6.02 -5.32
C GLU A 21 18.09 -4.59 -4.78
N LYS A 22 19.27 -4.14 -4.34
CA LYS A 22 19.49 -2.77 -3.86
C LYS A 22 19.15 -1.73 -4.93
N ARG A 23 19.57 -1.95 -6.18
CA ARG A 23 19.18 -1.09 -7.32
C ARG A 23 17.68 -1.10 -7.58
N THR A 24 17.06 -2.27 -7.51
CA THR A 24 15.62 -2.40 -7.75
C THR A 24 14.82 -1.64 -6.69
N VAL A 25 15.20 -1.79 -5.41
CA VAL A 25 14.59 -1.06 -4.30
C VAL A 25 14.86 0.44 -4.40
N ALA A 26 16.08 0.86 -4.76
CA ALA A 26 16.37 2.28 -4.97
C ALA A 26 15.50 2.93 -6.05
N ILE A 27 15.23 2.21 -7.15
CA ILE A 27 14.32 2.68 -8.21
C ILE A 27 12.87 2.70 -7.70
N HIS A 28 12.45 1.68 -6.96
CA HIS A 28 11.12 1.60 -6.36
C HIS A 28 10.86 2.78 -5.40
N GLU A 29 11.73 3.00 -4.43
CA GLU A 29 11.61 4.11 -3.48
C GLU A 29 11.68 5.48 -4.18
N SER A 30 12.51 5.60 -5.23
CA SER A 30 12.55 6.82 -6.05
C SER A 30 11.24 7.07 -6.79
N GLY A 31 10.51 6.03 -7.16
CA GLY A 31 9.18 6.11 -7.77
C GLY A 31 8.17 6.80 -6.86
N HIS A 32 8.06 6.34 -5.61
CA HIS A 32 7.23 7.00 -4.60
C HIS A 32 7.67 8.43 -4.34
N ALA A 33 8.98 8.63 -4.14
CA ALA A 33 9.54 9.92 -3.77
C ALA A 33 9.31 10.99 -4.84
N VAL A 34 9.61 10.69 -6.10
CA VAL A 34 9.38 11.63 -7.21
C VAL A 34 7.89 11.85 -7.44
N ALA A 35 7.05 10.81 -7.33
CA ALA A 35 5.60 10.98 -7.44
C ALA A 35 5.08 11.96 -6.37
N GLY A 36 5.44 11.75 -5.10
CA GLY A 36 5.04 12.62 -3.99
C GLY A 36 5.59 14.05 -4.13
N TRP A 37 6.81 14.20 -4.65
CA TRP A 37 7.39 15.52 -4.89
C TRP A 37 6.66 16.32 -5.97
N MET A 38 6.13 15.64 -7.00
CA MET A 38 5.49 16.27 -8.16
C MET A 38 3.97 16.40 -8.04
N MET A 39 3.35 15.87 -6.99
CA MET A 39 1.92 15.95 -6.74
C MET A 39 1.60 17.07 -5.75
N GLU A 40 0.46 17.72 -5.91
CA GLU A 40 0.09 18.92 -5.16
C GLU A 40 -0.35 18.58 -3.73
N TYR A 41 -1.23 17.58 -3.62
CA TYR A 41 -1.88 17.18 -2.37
C TYR A 41 -1.20 15.98 -1.71
N ALA A 42 -0.04 15.56 -2.21
CA ALA A 42 0.72 14.48 -1.59
C ALA A 42 1.34 14.94 -0.25
N ASP A 43 1.37 14.02 0.71
CA ASP A 43 1.99 14.23 2.02
C ASP A 43 3.47 14.66 1.85
N PRO A 44 4.00 15.54 2.72
CA PRO A 44 5.37 16.02 2.63
C PRO A 44 6.37 14.89 2.88
N LEU A 45 7.26 14.69 1.92
CA LEU A 45 8.32 13.68 1.99
C LEU A 45 9.51 14.20 2.81
N LEU A 46 9.79 13.58 3.95
CA LEU A 46 10.88 14.03 4.84
C LEU A 46 12.17 13.23 4.66
N LYS A 47 12.04 11.93 4.38
CA LYS A 47 13.17 11.01 4.31
C LYS A 47 12.82 9.81 3.44
N VAL A 48 13.77 9.33 2.66
CA VAL A 48 13.67 8.08 1.89
C VAL A 48 14.86 7.20 2.26
N THR A 49 14.63 5.91 2.50
CA THR A 49 15.70 4.96 2.81
C THR A 49 15.49 3.63 2.12
N ILE A 50 16.59 2.96 1.76
CA ILE A 50 16.63 1.58 1.23
C ILE A 50 17.25 0.62 2.25
N VAL A 51 17.35 1.03 3.51
CA VAL A 51 17.84 0.17 4.59
C VAL A 51 16.68 -0.73 5.06
N PRO A 52 16.83 -2.06 4.99
CA PRO A 52 15.76 -2.98 5.35
C PRO A 52 15.38 -2.86 6.83
N ARG A 53 14.07 -2.85 7.12
CA ARG A 53 13.56 -2.93 8.51
C ARG A 53 13.28 -4.39 8.90
N SER A 54 13.28 -4.65 10.21
CA SER A 54 13.01 -5.97 10.81
C SER A 54 11.64 -6.58 10.46
N SER A 55 10.76 -5.81 9.81
CA SER A 55 9.42 -6.21 9.35
C SER A 55 9.37 -6.75 7.91
N GLY A 56 10.51 -6.96 7.24
CA GLY A 56 10.56 -7.55 5.88
C GLY A 56 10.45 -6.55 4.71
N ALA A 57 10.27 -5.26 4.99
CA ALA A 57 10.35 -4.20 3.98
C ALA A 57 11.82 -3.83 3.71
N LEU A 58 12.20 -3.73 2.44
CA LEU A 58 13.57 -3.46 2.01
C LEU A 58 13.90 -1.95 1.91
N GLY A 59 12.90 -1.07 1.98
CA GLY A 59 13.01 0.38 1.96
C GLY A 59 11.75 1.04 2.53
N PHE A 60 11.78 2.36 2.75
CA PHE A 60 10.62 3.14 3.19
C PHE A 60 10.81 4.66 2.94
N ALA A 61 9.75 5.31 2.48
CA ALA A 61 9.60 6.77 2.48
C ALA A 61 8.78 7.22 3.71
N GLN A 62 9.36 8.09 4.54
CA GLN A 62 8.67 8.68 5.69
C GLN A 62 7.97 9.98 5.28
N TYR A 63 6.64 9.92 5.28
CA TYR A 63 5.74 11.06 5.14
C TYR A 63 5.34 11.56 6.52
N LEU A 64 5.21 12.88 6.71
CA LEU A 64 4.50 13.40 7.88
C LEU A 64 3.00 13.32 7.58
N PRO A 65 2.19 12.62 8.39
CA PRO A 65 0.75 12.62 8.20
C PRO A 65 0.26 14.06 8.29
N GLU A 66 -0.51 14.47 7.29
CA GLU A 66 -1.39 15.61 7.51
C GLU A 66 -2.39 15.26 8.62
N GLU A 67 -2.52 16.11 9.64
CA GLU A 67 -3.68 16.10 10.55
C GLU A 67 -4.94 16.58 9.80
N LEU A 68 -5.17 16.04 8.60
CA LEU A 68 -6.41 16.28 7.87
C LEU A 68 -7.44 15.28 8.38
N ALA A 69 -8.39 15.80 9.14
CA ALA A 69 -9.62 15.08 9.48
C ALA A 69 -10.47 14.76 8.23
N LEU A 70 -10.22 15.47 7.11
CA LEU A 70 -11.01 15.39 5.88
C LEU A 70 -10.07 15.40 4.66
N TYR A 71 -10.19 14.38 3.81
CA TYR A 71 -9.49 14.32 2.52
C TYR A 71 -10.42 14.74 1.38
N SER A 72 -9.92 15.55 0.45
CA SER A 72 -10.60 15.78 -0.83
C SER A 72 -10.43 14.59 -1.78
N LYS A 73 -11.23 14.55 -2.85
CA LYS A 73 -11.10 13.54 -3.90
C LYS A 73 -9.73 13.63 -4.60
N GLU A 74 -9.26 14.86 -4.83
CA GLU A 74 -7.96 15.15 -5.45
C GLU A 74 -6.81 14.66 -4.57
N ALA A 75 -6.90 14.86 -3.25
CA ALA A 75 -5.90 14.38 -2.31
C ALA A 75 -5.82 12.85 -2.28
N LEU A 76 -6.95 12.15 -2.30
CA LEU A 76 -6.96 10.69 -2.37
C LEU A 76 -6.42 10.17 -3.72
N HIS A 77 -6.71 10.87 -4.82
CA HIS A 77 -6.12 10.55 -6.12
C HIS A 77 -4.60 10.73 -6.14
N ASP A 78 -4.08 11.82 -5.58
CA ASP A 78 -2.64 12.03 -5.44
C ASP A 78 -2.01 10.96 -4.55
N LYS A 79 -2.61 10.67 -3.39
CA LYS A 79 -2.15 9.61 -2.49
C LYS A 79 -2.07 8.25 -3.17
N LEU A 80 -3.09 7.88 -3.93
CA LEU A 80 -3.11 6.66 -4.74
C LEU A 80 -1.98 6.65 -5.77
N ALA A 81 -1.79 7.76 -6.48
CA ALA A 81 -0.76 7.86 -7.50
C ALA A 81 0.65 7.75 -6.88
N VAL A 82 0.90 8.32 -5.69
CA VAL A 82 2.15 8.13 -4.93
C VAL A 82 2.36 6.67 -4.53
N ILE A 83 1.36 6.02 -3.94
CA ILE A 83 1.42 4.60 -3.53
C ILE A 83 1.74 3.71 -4.72
N LEU A 84 1.21 4.01 -5.89
CA LEU A 84 1.47 3.24 -7.11
C LEU A 84 2.82 3.56 -7.77
N GLY A 85 3.53 4.57 -7.29
CA GLY A 85 4.76 5.10 -7.86
C GLY A 85 5.92 4.10 -7.90
N GLY A 86 6.12 3.30 -6.84
CA GLY A 86 7.20 2.32 -6.77
C GLY A 86 7.07 1.24 -7.85
N ARG A 87 5.88 0.63 -7.94
CA ARG A 87 5.55 -0.32 -9.02
C ARG A 87 5.72 0.29 -10.41
N ALA A 88 5.23 1.53 -10.61
CA ALA A 88 5.34 2.21 -11.89
C ALA A 88 6.81 2.48 -12.28
N ALA A 89 7.66 2.85 -11.32
CA ALA A 89 9.08 3.07 -11.56
C ALA A 89 9.82 1.78 -11.92
N GLU A 90 9.51 0.65 -11.26
CA GLU A 90 10.03 -0.66 -11.66
C GLU A 90 9.67 -0.95 -13.13
N GLU A 91 8.39 -0.90 -13.48
CA GLU A 91 7.94 -1.21 -14.85
C GLU A 91 8.63 -0.33 -15.90
N LEU A 92 8.80 0.96 -15.60
CA LEU A 92 9.36 1.94 -16.54
C LEU A 92 10.88 1.87 -16.69
N PHE A 93 11.61 1.70 -15.58
CA PHE A 93 13.06 1.92 -15.55
C PHE A 93 13.87 0.65 -15.33
N THR A 94 13.29 -0.41 -14.75
CA THR A 94 13.95 -1.72 -14.66
C THR A 94 13.45 -2.69 -15.73
N GLY A 95 12.22 -2.49 -16.22
CA GLY A 95 11.54 -3.41 -17.14
C GLY A 95 11.17 -4.74 -16.47
N ARG A 96 11.27 -4.84 -15.15
CA ARG A 96 10.95 -6.05 -14.36
C ARG A 96 10.12 -5.65 -13.15
N ILE A 97 8.99 -6.32 -12.99
CA ILE A 97 8.11 -6.13 -11.84
C ILE A 97 8.46 -7.13 -10.74
N THR A 98 8.40 -6.70 -9.49
CA THR A 98 8.67 -7.53 -8.33
C THR A 98 7.43 -7.74 -7.44
N THR A 99 7.59 -8.56 -6.40
CA THR A 99 6.61 -8.73 -5.33
C THR A 99 6.68 -7.63 -4.27
N GLY A 100 7.64 -6.69 -4.36
CA GLY A 100 7.85 -5.63 -3.36
C GLY A 100 6.67 -4.67 -3.21
N ALA A 101 5.89 -4.48 -4.28
CA ALA A 101 4.72 -3.59 -4.28
C ALA A 101 3.44 -4.20 -3.67
N ALA A 102 3.49 -5.37 -3.04
CA ALA A 102 2.30 -6.05 -2.52
C ALA A 102 1.53 -5.21 -1.47
N ASP A 103 2.26 -4.59 -0.54
CA ASP A 103 1.69 -3.70 0.48
C ASP A 103 1.10 -2.43 -0.15
N ASP A 104 1.73 -1.89 -1.19
CA ASP A 104 1.22 -0.74 -1.93
C ASP A 104 -0.11 -1.05 -2.61
N PHE A 105 -0.23 -2.23 -3.24
CA PHE A 105 -1.48 -2.64 -3.86
C PHE A 105 -2.60 -2.83 -2.84
N ALA A 106 -2.29 -3.38 -1.65
CA ALA A 106 -3.28 -3.52 -0.59
C ALA A 106 -3.79 -2.13 -0.13
N LYS A 107 -2.89 -1.18 0.12
CA LYS A 107 -3.24 0.19 0.48
C LYS A 107 -4.02 0.90 -0.62
N ALA A 108 -3.58 0.79 -1.87
CA ALA A 108 -4.26 1.42 -3.00
C ALA A 108 -5.67 0.85 -3.20
N THR A 109 -5.83 -0.48 -3.04
CA THR A 109 -7.14 -1.14 -3.11
C THR A 109 -8.07 -0.63 -2.02
N ASN A 110 -7.59 -0.54 -0.76
CA ASN A 110 -8.39 -0.06 0.35
C ASN A 110 -8.85 1.39 0.16
N ILE A 111 -7.97 2.28 -0.31
CA ILE A 111 -8.33 3.67 -0.58
C ILE A 111 -9.37 3.74 -1.71
N ALA A 112 -9.16 3.03 -2.82
CA ALA A 112 -10.07 3.06 -3.96
C ALA A 112 -11.46 2.48 -3.61
N LEU A 113 -11.50 1.41 -2.82
CA LEU A 113 -12.76 0.87 -2.29
C LEU A 113 -13.43 1.86 -1.34
N GLY A 114 -12.69 2.53 -0.44
CA GLY A 114 -13.24 3.58 0.41
C GLY A 114 -13.87 4.72 -0.38
N MET A 115 -13.19 5.19 -1.44
CA MET A 115 -13.70 6.22 -2.34
C MET A 115 -15.02 5.80 -3.01
N ALA A 116 -15.12 4.55 -3.46
CA ALA A 116 -16.31 4.05 -4.16
C ALA A 116 -17.45 3.63 -3.23
N GLN A 117 -17.15 3.05 -2.07
CA GLN A 117 -18.13 2.41 -1.20
C GLN A 117 -18.55 3.29 -0.01
N VAL A 118 -17.68 4.15 0.50
CA VAL A 118 -17.89 4.86 1.77
C VAL A 118 -18.06 6.36 1.56
N TYR A 119 -17.22 6.97 0.72
CA TYR A 119 -17.13 8.43 0.60
C TYR A 119 -17.99 9.04 -0.50
N GLY A 120 -18.68 8.22 -1.30
CA GLY A 120 -19.54 8.69 -2.40
C GLY A 120 -18.77 9.47 -3.47
N MET A 121 -17.51 9.11 -3.73
CA MET A 121 -16.64 9.85 -4.65
C MET A 121 -16.69 9.33 -6.10
N THR A 122 -17.64 8.44 -6.42
CA THR A 122 -17.81 7.84 -7.74
C THR A 122 -19.21 8.06 -8.26
N ASP A 123 -19.32 8.42 -9.54
CA ASP A 123 -20.62 8.72 -10.16
C ASP A 123 -21.46 7.45 -10.35
N GLY A 124 -20.81 6.29 -10.53
CA GLY A 124 -21.48 5.01 -10.71
C GLY A 124 -22.26 4.60 -9.47
N VAL A 125 -21.61 4.59 -8.31
CA VAL A 125 -22.23 4.18 -7.03
C VAL A 125 -23.08 5.31 -6.43
N GLY A 126 -22.69 6.56 -6.64
CA GLY A 126 -23.39 7.74 -6.14
C GLY A 126 -23.10 8.02 -4.66
N LEU A 127 -24.00 8.75 -4.00
CA LEU A 127 -23.83 9.25 -2.62
C LEU A 127 -24.27 8.25 -1.54
N LEU A 128 -24.27 6.96 -1.86
CA LEU A 128 -24.56 5.90 -0.89
C LEU A 128 -23.28 5.51 -0.16
N SER A 129 -23.42 5.07 1.10
CA SER A 129 -22.29 4.71 1.95
C SER A 129 -22.55 3.39 2.66
N TRP A 130 -21.59 2.47 2.55
CA TRP A 130 -21.59 1.19 3.27
C TRP A 130 -20.25 1.02 3.98
N ASN A 131 -20.23 1.26 5.29
CA ASN A 131 -19.02 1.10 6.09
C ASN A 131 -18.72 -0.41 6.29
N PRO A 132 -17.52 -0.91 5.92
CA PRO A 132 -17.19 -2.33 6.03
C PRO A 132 -17.27 -2.94 7.44
N GLN A 133 -17.36 -2.16 8.52
CA GLN A 133 -17.14 -2.57 9.92
C GLN A 133 -18.48 -2.89 10.50
N GLN A 134 -19.39 -1.95 10.24
CA GLN A 134 -20.81 -2.15 10.41
C GLN A 134 -21.23 -3.39 9.62
N MET A 135 -20.66 -3.63 8.44
CA MET A 135 -20.94 -4.85 7.66
C MET A 135 -20.30 -6.13 8.21
N GLN A 136 -19.21 -6.05 8.97
CA GLN A 136 -18.52 -7.23 9.49
C GLN A 136 -19.36 -7.98 10.52
N GLU A 137 -20.25 -7.27 11.21
CA GLU A 137 -21.22 -7.83 12.16
C GLU A 137 -22.51 -8.32 11.46
N MET A 138 -22.68 -8.05 10.16
CA MET A 138 -23.86 -8.44 9.40
C MET A 138 -23.71 -9.84 8.80
N MET A 139 -24.76 -10.64 8.89
CA MET A 139 -24.82 -11.96 8.24
C MET A 139 -24.89 -11.89 6.71
N TYR A 140 -25.26 -10.74 6.14
CA TYR A 140 -25.37 -10.52 4.70
C TYR A 140 -24.92 -9.10 4.34
N LYS A 141 -24.41 -8.94 3.11
CA LYS A 141 -24.03 -7.61 2.61
C LYS A 141 -25.29 -6.75 2.41
N PRO A 142 -25.31 -5.48 2.85
CA PRO A 142 -26.48 -4.60 2.77
C PRO A 142 -26.71 -4.01 1.36
N PHE A 143 -26.09 -4.58 0.33
CA PHE A 143 -26.23 -4.16 -1.06
C PHE A 143 -26.27 -5.36 -2.00
N SER A 144 -26.86 -5.14 -3.18
CA SER A 144 -27.01 -6.19 -4.19
C SER A 144 -25.66 -6.59 -4.81
N GLU A 145 -25.58 -7.79 -5.39
CA GLU A 145 -24.42 -8.21 -6.19
C GLU A 145 -24.11 -7.23 -7.34
N LYS A 146 -25.15 -6.64 -7.95
CA LYS A 146 -24.97 -5.61 -8.98
C LYS A 146 -24.23 -4.38 -8.43
N THR A 147 -24.56 -3.97 -7.20
CA THR A 147 -23.87 -2.86 -6.52
C THR A 147 -22.44 -3.25 -6.16
N ALA A 148 -22.21 -4.50 -5.72
CA ALA A 148 -20.87 -5.01 -5.43
C ALA A 148 -19.95 -4.93 -6.65
N GLN A 149 -20.42 -5.42 -7.80
CA GLN A 149 -19.69 -5.37 -9.07
C GLN A 149 -19.41 -3.93 -9.53
N MET A 150 -20.35 -3.01 -9.26
CA MET A 150 -20.19 -1.61 -9.58
C MET A 150 -19.11 -0.93 -8.71
N ILE A 151 -19.11 -1.19 -7.40
CA ILE A 151 -18.06 -0.71 -6.48
C ILE A 151 -16.69 -1.20 -6.95
N GLU A 152 -16.56 -2.50 -7.25
CA GLU A 152 -15.32 -3.09 -7.74
C GLU A 152 -14.86 -2.45 -9.05
N SER A 153 -15.78 -2.27 -10.01
CA SER A 153 -15.49 -1.64 -11.29
C SER A 153 -15.00 -0.20 -11.13
N GLU A 154 -15.64 0.59 -10.27
CA GLU A 154 -15.24 1.97 -9.99
C GLU A 154 -13.88 2.04 -9.28
N ALA A 155 -13.64 1.19 -8.28
CA ALA A 155 -12.35 1.11 -7.60
C ALA A 155 -11.22 0.74 -8.58
N LYS A 156 -11.46 -0.23 -9.46
CA LYS A 156 -10.51 -0.62 -10.51
C LYS A 156 -10.22 0.55 -11.45
N LYS A 157 -11.24 1.27 -11.93
CA LYS A 157 -11.06 2.46 -12.79
C LYS A 157 -10.21 3.53 -12.11
N ILE A 158 -10.44 3.77 -10.81
CA ILE A 158 -9.65 4.72 -10.02
C ILE A 158 -8.17 4.29 -10.01
N VAL A 159 -7.87 3.05 -9.60
CA VAL A 159 -6.50 2.54 -9.50
C VAL A 159 -5.80 2.55 -10.86
N GLU A 160 -6.44 2.07 -11.92
CA GLU A 160 -5.87 2.07 -13.28
C GLU A 160 -5.63 3.50 -13.79
N GLY A 161 -6.55 4.43 -13.51
CA GLY A 161 -6.42 5.84 -13.84
C GLY A 161 -5.22 6.49 -13.15
N GLN A 162 -5.06 6.27 -11.84
CA GLN A 162 -3.92 6.80 -11.10
C GLN A 162 -2.60 6.11 -11.48
N TYR A 163 -2.61 4.82 -11.80
CA TYR A 163 -1.43 4.10 -12.30
C TYR A 163 -0.94 4.69 -13.64
N LYS A 164 -1.87 4.99 -14.56
CA LYS A 164 -1.52 5.66 -15.82
C LYS A 164 -0.95 7.05 -15.56
N ARG A 165 -1.61 7.84 -14.70
CA ARG A 165 -1.17 9.21 -14.34
C ARG A 165 0.22 9.21 -13.73
N VAL A 166 0.53 8.34 -12.76
CA VAL A 166 1.86 8.31 -12.14
C VAL A 166 2.93 7.90 -13.15
N LYS A 167 2.64 6.97 -14.08
CA LYS A 167 3.57 6.62 -15.15
C LYS A 167 3.91 7.81 -16.04
N GLU A 168 2.94 8.67 -16.36
CA GLU A 168 3.17 9.89 -17.12
C GLU A 168 4.05 10.88 -16.33
N VAL A 169 3.76 11.09 -15.04
CA VAL A 169 4.56 11.94 -14.14
C VAL A 169 6.00 11.45 -14.04
N LEU A 170 6.21 10.15 -13.83
CA LEU A 170 7.55 9.56 -13.71
C LEU A 170 8.33 9.62 -15.03
N LYS A 171 7.68 9.38 -16.18
CA LYS A 171 8.32 9.55 -17.50
C LYS A 171 8.73 10.99 -17.74
N ALA A 172 7.87 11.96 -17.44
CA ALA A 172 8.18 13.37 -17.58
C ALA A 172 9.34 13.82 -16.69
N ASN A 173 9.59 13.10 -15.58
CA ASN A 173 10.64 13.36 -14.61
C ASN A 173 11.73 12.28 -14.61
N GLU A 174 11.94 11.56 -15.72
CA GLU A 174 12.86 10.42 -15.79
C GLU A 174 14.28 10.75 -15.30
N ALA A 175 14.81 11.93 -15.66
CA ALA A 175 16.12 12.37 -15.22
C ALA A 175 16.21 12.47 -13.69
N LYS A 176 15.15 12.95 -13.03
CA LYS A 176 15.07 13.08 -11.57
C LYS A 176 14.95 11.71 -10.89
N VAL A 177 14.15 10.79 -11.45
CA VAL A 177 14.04 9.42 -10.93
C VAL A 177 15.41 8.72 -10.98
N LYS A 178 16.12 8.83 -12.11
CA LYS A 178 17.45 8.24 -12.26
C LYS A 178 18.45 8.86 -11.28
N ALA A 179 18.51 10.17 -11.19
CA ALA A 179 19.41 10.86 -10.26
C ALA A 179 19.14 10.46 -8.80
N LEU A 180 17.87 10.46 -8.39
CA LEU A 180 17.48 10.09 -7.03
C LEU A 180 17.78 8.62 -6.73
N SER A 181 17.54 7.72 -7.68
CA SER A 181 17.83 6.29 -7.52
C SER A 181 19.34 6.02 -7.35
N MET A 182 20.19 6.76 -8.08
CA MET A 182 21.64 6.66 -7.94
C MET A 182 22.10 7.19 -6.58
N GLU A 183 21.54 8.32 -6.14
CA GLU A 183 21.88 8.92 -4.85
C GLU A 183 21.42 8.02 -3.69
N LEU A 184 20.21 7.45 -3.75
CA LEU A 184 19.73 6.46 -2.79
C LEU A 184 20.60 5.20 -2.77
N PHE A 185 21.02 4.72 -3.94
CA PHE A 185 21.90 3.57 -4.03
C PHE A 185 23.25 3.81 -3.31
N ASN A 186 23.79 5.03 -3.40
CA ASN A 186 25.06 5.41 -2.79
C ASN A 186 24.96 5.73 -1.29
N LYS A 187 23.98 6.55 -0.89
CA LYS A 187 23.84 7.05 0.50
C LYS A 187 22.93 6.18 1.37
N GLU A 188 22.12 5.32 0.77
CA GLU A 188 21.11 4.45 1.39
C GLU A 188 19.96 5.17 2.11
N THR A 189 20.16 6.41 2.54
CA THR A 189 19.16 7.27 3.16
C THR A 189 19.36 8.70 2.69
N LEU A 190 18.27 9.34 2.25
CA LEU A 190 18.22 10.75 1.86
C LEU A 190 17.24 11.48 2.77
N VAL A 191 17.66 12.62 3.29
CA VAL A 191 16.78 13.53 4.04
C VAL A 191 16.26 14.65 3.15
N PHE A 192 15.35 15.47 3.65
CA PHE A 192 14.71 16.55 2.90
C PHE A 192 15.69 17.43 2.10
N THR A 193 16.84 17.80 2.68
CA THR A 193 17.84 18.61 1.98
C THR A 193 18.45 17.87 0.79
N ASP A 194 18.78 16.59 0.93
CA ASP A 194 19.27 15.77 -0.19
C ASP A 194 18.21 15.66 -1.30
N LEU A 195 16.95 15.49 -0.91
CA LEU A 195 15.82 15.43 -1.85
C LEU A 195 15.70 16.73 -2.63
N GLN A 196 15.81 17.88 -1.96
CA GLN A 196 15.74 19.19 -2.60
C GLN A 196 16.94 19.45 -3.52
N ASP A 197 18.14 18.99 -3.14
CA ASP A 197 19.35 19.10 -3.95
C ASP A 197 19.23 18.31 -5.27
N VAL A 198 18.62 17.12 -5.21
CA VAL A 198 18.45 16.24 -6.38
C VAL A 198 17.23 16.62 -7.23
N LEU A 199 16.09 16.91 -6.60
CA LEU A 199 14.81 17.12 -7.28
C LEU A 199 14.53 18.59 -7.62
N GLY A 200 15.29 19.51 -7.03
CA GLY A 200 15.04 20.94 -7.07
C GLY A 200 13.86 21.35 -6.17
N PRO A 201 13.46 22.64 -6.22
CA PRO A 201 12.32 23.11 -5.44
C PRO A 201 11.04 22.36 -5.83
N ARG A 202 10.21 22.05 -4.82
CA ARG A 202 8.90 21.44 -5.04
C ARG A 202 8.01 22.38 -5.86
N PRO A 203 7.36 21.93 -6.96
CA PRO A 203 6.56 22.79 -7.83
C PRO A 203 5.41 23.52 -7.11
N TYR A 204 4.83 22.88 -6.10
CA TYR A 204 3.71 23.41 -5.31
C TYR A 204 4.16 24.01 -3.95
N GLY A 205 5.46 24.26 -3.79
CA GLY A 205 6.04 24.73 -2.53
C GLY A 205 5.98 23.70 -1.40
N VAL A 206 6.42 24.10 -0.22
CA VAL A 206 6.31 23.32 1.02
C VAL A 206 5.41 24.10 1.94
N ASN A 207 4.35 23.49 2.47
CA ASN A 207 3.43 24.17 3.37
C ASN A 207 4.17 24.58 4.66
N ASP A 208 3.97 25.82 5.10
CA ASP A 208 4.66 26.47 6.21
C ASP A 208 4.59 25.69 7.54
N LYS A 209 3.54 24.88 7.72
CA LYS A 209 3.41 23.99 8.88
C LYS A 209 4.55 22.95 8.92
N TYR A 210 5.03 22.51 7.76
CA TYR A 210 6.07 21.49 7.61
C TYR A 210 7.48 22.03 7.68
N LEU A 211 7.68 23.32 7.36
CA LEU A 211 8.97 23.98 7.48
C LEU A 211 9.53 23.88 8.92
N LYS A 212 8.66 23.82 9.93
CA LYS A 212 9.04 23.62 11.35
C LYS A 212 9.72 22.28 11.64
N TYR A 213 9.44 21.25 10.83
CA TYR A 213 10.06 19.93 10.94
C TYR A 213 11.28 19.77 10.01
N ILE A 214 11.47 20.72 9.10
CA ILE A 214 12.56 20.74 8.10
C ILE A 214 13.71 21.64 8.58
N ASP A 215 13.42 22.72 9.32
CA ASP A 215 14.41 23.69 9.79
C ASP A 215 15.11 23.24 11.08
N THR A 216 15.95 22.22 10.94
CA THR A 216 17.04 21.95 11.89
C THR A 216 18.23 21.47 11.09
N LYS A 217 19.18 22.39 10.91
CA LYS A 217 20.47 22.23 10.24
C LYS A 217 21.45 21.21 10.87
N ALA A 218 20.94 20.26 11.64
CA ALA A 218 21.69 19.14 12.20
C ALA A 218 20.69 18.01 12.36
N GLY A 219 21.06 16.81 11.90
CA GLY A 219 20.19 15.63 11.88
C GLY A 219 19.23 15.57 13.07
N VAL A 220 17.95 15.69 12.78
CA VAL A 220 16.92 15.23 13.70
C VAL A 220 16.99 13.72 13.62
N GLU A 221 17.81 13.12 14.49
CA GLU A 221 17.28 11.97 15.22
C GLU A 221 15.93 12.46 15.76
N MET A 222 14.86 12.11 15.05
CA MET A 222 13.55 12.17 15.68
C MET A 222 13.73 11.36 16.94
N ASP A 223 13.46 11.97 18.10
CA ASP A 223 13.41 11.21 19.34
C ASP A 223 12.61 9.95 19.01
N LYS A 224 13.17 8.77 19.30
CA LYS A 224 12.50 7.50 18.99
C LYS A 224 11.06 7.52 19.52
N LYS A 225 10.81 8.32 20.56
CA LYS A 225 9.50 8.62 21.09
C LYS A 225 8.61 9.44 20.15
N GLU A 226 9.08 10.56 19.58
CA GLU A 226 8.31 11.38 18.63
C GLU A 226 8.14 10.72 17.26
N ALA A 227 9.12 9.97 16.76
CA ALA A 227 8.95 9.14 15.57
C ALA A 227 7.98 7.99 15.80
N ALA A 228 8.03 7.36 16.99
CA ALA A 228 7.07 6.33 17.38
C ALA A 228 5.69 6.92 17.61
N GLU A 229 5.56 8.13 18.15
CA GLU A 229 4.28 8.83 18.36
C GLU A 229 3.70 9.32 17.04
N ALA A 230 4.51 9.84 16.11
CA ALA A 230 4.06 10.22 14.77
C ALA A 230 3.72 8.99 13.91
N ALA A 231 4.50 7.91 13.99
CA ALA A 231 4.19 6.65 13.33
C ALA A 231 3.00 5.93 14.01
N ALA A 232 2.83 6.05 15.32
CA ALA A 232 1.66 5.55 16.04
C ALA A 232 0.43 6.40 15.77
N ALA A 233 0.55 7.72 15.58
CA ALA A 233 -0.53 8.60 15.16
C ALA A 233 -0.91 8.33 13.70
N ALA A 234 0.07 8.09 12.82
CA ALA A 234 -0.16 7.65 11.44
C ALA A 234 -0.81 6.27 11.39
N ALA A 235 -0.34 5.33 12.21
CA ALA A 235 -0.90 4.00 12.34
C ALA A 235 -2.23 4.00 13.08
N ALA A 236 -2.52 4.98 13.95
CA ALA A 236 -3.79 5.19 14.63
C ALA A 236 -4.79 5.96 13.76
N ALA A 237 -4.34 6.79 12.81
CA ALA A 237 -5.17 7.41 11.79
C ALA A 237 -5.47 6.40 10.67
N ALA A 238 -4.48 5.59 10.28
CA ALA A 238 -4.66 4.43 9.42
C ALA A 238 -5.47 3.33 10.11
N LYS A 239 -5.32 3.13 11.42
CA LYS A 239 -6.20 2.27 12.23
C LYS A 239 -7.54 2.89 12.46
N ASN A 240 -7.73 4.18 12.62
CA ASN A 240 -9.08 4.73 12.61
C ASN A 240 -9.68 4.52 11.23
N LEU A 241 -8.91 4.60 10.15
CA LEU A 241 -9.33 4.13 8.84
C LEU A 241 -9.43 2.60 8.71
N THR A 242 -8.88 1.75 9.59
CA THR A 242 -8.93 0.25 9.59
C THR A 242 -9.55 -0.39 10.85
N GLU A 243 -10.16 0.40 11.71
CA GLU A 243 -10.95 0.11 12.90
C GLU A 243 -12.32 0.79 12.65
N GLU A 244 -12.37 1.93 11.95
CA GLU A 244 -13.48 2.29 11.03
C GLU A 244 -13.34 1.63 9.62
N SER A 245 -12.29 0.83 9.34
CA SER A 245 -12.22 -0.25 8.29
C SER A 245 -11.91 -1.69 8.80
N GLY A 246 -12.08 -1.93 10.11
CA GLY A 246 -12.21 -3.22 10.83
C GLY A 246 -11.61 -4.47 10.20
N VAL A 247 -10.31 -4.71 10.40
CA VAL A 247 -9.75 -6.08 10.34
C VAL A 247 -8.68 -6.25 11.42
N SER A 248 -8.95 -7.12 12.41
CA SER A 248 -7.95 -7.65 13.34
C SER A 248 -7.20 -8.82 12.71
N GLY A 249 -5.86 -8.75 12.70
CA GLY A 249 -4.99 -9.86 12.31
C GLY A 249 -5.08 -11.02 13.30
N GLY A 250 -5.26 -12.23 12.77
CA GLY A 250 -5.19 -13.49 13.52
C GLY A 250 -3.83 -14.16 13.32
N ASP A 251 -3.30 -14.64 14.44
CA ASP A 251 -1.99 -15.26 14.64
C ASP A 251 -1.69 -16.51 13.80
N ALA A 252 -0.39 -16.76 13.68
CA ALA A 252 0.23 -17.91 13.04
C ALA A 252 -0.21 -19.28 13.61
N VAL A 253 -0.41 -20.25 12.71
CA VAL A 253 -0.27 -21.69 13.00
C VAL A 253 0.41 -22.40 11.81
N HIS A 254 1.53 -23.06 12.07
CA HIS A 254 2.20 -24.11 11.28
C HIS A 254 1.99 -25.46 12.01
N PRO A 255 2.35 -26.66 11.46
CA PRO A 255 2.18 -27.24 10.13
C PRO A 255 1.64 -28.71 10.19
N GLU A 256 1.65 -29.42 9.06
CA GLU A 256 1.48 -30.87 8.80
C GLU A 256 0.05 -31.47 8.69
N GLU A 257 -0.31 -31.97 7.51
CA GLU A 257 -0.24 -33.41 7.21
C GLU A 257 -0.27 -33.67 5.69
N THR A 258 0.66 -34.51 5.24
CA THR A 258 0.76 -35.13 3.92
C THR A 258 -0.48 -35.97 3.59
N LEU A 259 -0.88 -36.09 2.33
CA LEU A 259 -1.29 -37.37 1.74
C LEU A 259 -1.24 -37.35 0.21
N ASP A 260 -0.93 -38.54 -0.27
CA ASP A 260 -0.35 -38.96 -1.54
C ASP A 260 -1.40 -39.36 -2.59
N GLU A 261 -0.89 -39.51 -3.80
CA GLU A 261 -1.40 -39.99 -5.08
C GLU A 261 -2.68 -40.87 -5.20
N SER A 262 -3.37 -40.58 -6.31
CA SER A 262 -3.87 -41.54 -7.33
C SER A 262 -5.24 -42.21 -7.22
N SER A 263 -5.88 -42.20 -8.40
CA SER A 263 -6.71 -43.25 -9.01
C SER A 263 -8.17 -43.41 -8.60
N GLY A 264 -9.02 -43.63 -9.61
CA GLY A 264 -10.32 -44.30 -9.42
C GLY A 264 -11.54 -43.55 -9.93
N ILE A 265 -11.65 -43.35 -11.26
CA ILE A 265 -12.96 -43.22 -11.90
C ILE A 265 -13.44 -44.64 -12.17
N ASP A 266 -14.46 -45.13 -11.46
CA ASP A 266 -15.53 -45.91 -12.10
C ASP A 266 -16.78 -46.15 -11.23
N GLN A 267 -17.89 -46.25 -11.95
CA GLN A 267 -19.11 -47.04 -11.71
C GLN A 267 -20.16 -46.66 -10.64
N GLN A 268 -21.32 -46.29 -11.20
CA GLN A 268 -22.65 -46.89 -11.00
C GLN A 268 -23.19 -47.04 -9.57
N GLN A 269 -24.25 -46.29 -9.26
CA GLN A 269 -25.42 -46.89 -8.62
C GLN A 269 -26.72 -46.46 -9.29
N GLN A 270 -27.34 -47.48 -9.88
CA GLN A 270 -28.73 -47.55 -10.29
C GLN A 270 -29.64 -47.71 -9.06
N GLN A 271 -30.89 -47.26 -9.23
CA GLN A 271 -32.13 -47.68 -8.57
C GLN A 271 -32.46 -47.12 -7.18
N ARG A 272 -33.43 -46.19 -7.18
CA ARG A 272 -34.69 -46.39 -6.45
C ARG A 272 -35.88 -46.04 -7.36
N GLN A 273 -36.75 -47.02 -7.56
CA GLN A 273 -38.06 -46.92 -8.21
C GLN A 273 -39.16 -46.67 -7.16
N GLY A 274 -40.30 -46.16 -7.65
CA GLY A 274 -41.60 -46.09 -6.98
C GLY A 274 -41.93 -44.66 -6.52
N ASP A 275 -43.00 -43.99 -6.95
CA ASP A 275 -44.34 -44.54 -7.14
C ASP A 275 -45.28 -43.65 -8.00
N THR A 276 -46.22 -44.34 -8.67
CA THR A 276 -47.56 -43.94 -9.20
C THR A 276 -47.77 -42.91 -10.34
N THR A 277 -48.29 -43.45 -11.45
CA THR A 277 -49.05 -42.90 -12.60
C THR A 277 -50.47 -42.38 -12.20
N PRO A 278 -51.34 -41.78 -13.05
CA PRO A 278 -51.59 -42.07 -14.50
C PRO A 278 -51.92 -40.86 -15.44
N ASP A 279 -51.75 -41.02 -16.77
CA ASP A 279 -52.84 -40.79 -17.75
C ASP A 279 -52.48 -41.15 -19.22
N ALA A 280 -53.54 -41.47 -19.96
CA ALA A 280 -53.78 -41.30 -21.41
C ALA A 280 -53.41 -42.38 -22.46
N LYS A 281 -54.51 -43.04 -22.91
CA LYS A 281 -54.93 -43.30 -24.32
C LYS A 281 -54.06 -44.23 -25.20
N ARG A 282 -54.54 -45.46 -25.45
CA ARG A 282 -55.37 -45.87 -26.59
C ARG A 282 -55.61 -47.37 -26.58
#